data_AF-A0A7S0U249-F1
#
_entry.id   AF-A0A7S0U249-F1
#
_cell.length_a   1.000
_cell.length_b   1.000
_cell.length_c   1.000
_cell.angle_alpha   90.00
_cell.angle_beta   90.00
_cell.angle_gamma   90.00
#
_symmetry.space_group_name_H-M   'P 1'
#
loop_
_entity.id
_entity.type
_entity.pdbx_description
1 polymer ?
#
loop_
_entity_poly.entity_id
_entity_poly.type
_entity_poly.pdbx_seq_one_letter_code
_entity_poly.pdbx_strand_id
1 'polypeptide(L)'
;DPFKDDVGCDLINCTALDEVLNVISIDGLDKQAKVLPYDASSADGGPALTGMDAFTLAYRVDWPLNVVLSKATLTKYRWLFRHLFTYKCVERELCSAWMMHQGAKAHGAQYKVFMVDFALRRRM
;
A
#
# COMPACT_ATOMS: atom_id res chain seq x y z
N ASP A 1 -21.42 7.89 -11.92
CA ASP A 1 -20.39 7.67 -12.94
C ASP A 1 -20.82 6.48 -13.80
N PRO A 2 -20.99 6.63 -15.12
CA PRO A 2 -21.44 5.57 -16.03
C PRO A 2 -20.50 4.36 -16.12
N PHE A 3 -19.20 4.53 -15.88
CA PHE A 3 -18.17 3.47 -16.03
C PHE A 3 -17.74 2.84 -14.70
N LYS A 4 -18.57 2.99 -13.67
CA LYS A 4 -18.24 2.54 -12.32
C LYS A 4 -18.09 1.01 -12.23
N ASP A 5 -18.87 0.28 -13.03
CA ASP A 5 -18.93 -1.18 -12.99
C ASP A 5 -17.72 -1.85 -13.67
N ASP A 6 -16.94 -1.07 -14.43
CA ASP A 6 -15.71 -1.55 -15.08
C ASP A 6 -14.54 -1.65 -14.10
N VAL A 7 -14.66 -1.06 -12.90
CA VAL A 7 -13.66 -1.12 -11.84
C VAL A 7 -13.89 -2.34 -10.95
N GLY A 8 -12.91 -3.23 -10.91
CA GLY A 8 -12.85 -4.37 -10.01
C GLY A 8 -11.75 -4.24 -8.95
N CYS A 9 -11.78 -5.13 -7.97
CA CYS A 9 -10.75 -5.28 -6.95
C CYS A 9 -10.00 -6.59 -7.16
N ASP A 10 -8.68 -6.56 -6.96
CA ASP A 10 -7.81 -7.73 -7.05
C ASP A 10 -6.74 -7.70 -5.95
N LEU A 11 -6.28 -8.87 -5.51
CA LEU A 11 -5.31 -9.04 -4.44
C LEU A 11 -4.00 -9.60 -5.00
N ILE A 12 -2.88 -8.90 -4.79
CA ILE A 12 -1.55 -9.38 -5.16
C ILE A 12 -0.77 -9.83 -3.92
N ASN A 13 0.04 -10.87 -4.08
CA ASN A 13 0.91 -11.44 -3.04
C ASN A 13 2.27 -10.72 -2.90
N CYS A 14 2.38 -9.45 -3.27
CA CYS A 14 3.60 -8.67 -3.10
C CYS A 14 3.28 -7.23 -2.73
N THR A 15 4.22 -6.50 -2.13
CA THR A 15 4.04 -5.08 -1.79
C THR A 15 4.10 -4.20 -3.04
N ALA A 16 3.64 -2.95 -2.94
CA ALA A 16 3.69 -2.01 -4.05
C ALA A 16 5.12 -1.68 -4.47
N LEU A 17 6.04 -1.60 -3.51
CA LEU A 17 7.45 -1.32 -3.78
C LEU A 17 8.16 -2.53 -4.38
N ASP A 18 7.90 -3.74 -3.86
CA ASP A 18 8.49 -4.97 -4.41
C ASP A 18 8.06 -5.22 -5.85
N GLU A 19 6.80 -4.91 -6.21
CA GLU A 19 6.32 -5.03 -7.59
C GLU A 19 7.12 -4.13 -8.54
N VAL A 20 7.34 -2.88 -8.16
CA VAL A 20 8.10 -1.91 -8.95
C VAL A 20 9.57 -2.30 -9.05
N LEU A 21 10.18 -2.70 -7.92
CA LEU A 21 11.57 -3.14 -7.87
C LEU A 21 11.80 -4.36 -8.76
N ASN A 22 10.89 -5.34 -8.72
CA ASN A 22 10.97 -6.52 -9.59
C ASN A 22 10.94 -6.17 -11.07
N VAL A 23 10.13 -5.18 -11.48
CA VAL A 23 10.12 -4.73 -12.89
C VAL A 23 11.38 -3.95 -13.26
N ILE A 24 11.89 -3.09 -12.36
CA ILE A 24 13.15 -2.37 -12.60
C ILE A 24 14.34 -3.34 -12.70
N SER A 25 14.39 -4.37 -11.86
CA SER A 25 15.42 -5.41 -11.91
C SER A 25 15.39 -6.26 -13.18
N ILE A 26 14.27 -6.27 -13.93
CA ILE A 26 14.18 -6.95 -15.23
C ILE A 26 14.85 -6.12 -16.35
N ASP A 27 14.82 -4.78 -16.23
CA ASP A 27 15.33 -3.87 -17.25
C ASP A 27 16.81 -3.44 -17.03
N GLY A 28 17.37 -3.69 -15.84
CA GLY A 28 18.74 -3.31 -15.48
C GLY A 28 19.58 -4.46 -14.93
N LEU A 29 20.62 -4.85 -15.68
CA LEU A 29 21.90 -5.42 -15.23
C LEU A 29 21.93 -6.08 -13.84
N ASP A 30 21.60 -7.37 -13.76
CA ASP A 30 22.35 -8.42 -13.01
C ASP A 30 21.46 -9.66 -12.75
N LYS A 31 21.75 -10.73 -13.52
CA LYS A 31 21.15 -12.07 -13.35
C LYS A 31 21.76 -12.80 -12.13
N GLN A 32 21.82 -12.18 -10.95
CA GLN A 32 22.22 -12.86 -9.70
C GLN A 32 21.53 -12.30 -8.44
N ALA A 33 20.30 -11.81 -8.53
CA ALA A 33 19.45 -11.70 -7.34
C ALA A 33 18.50 -12.90 -7.31
N LYS A 34 18.86 -13.91 -6.52
CA LYS A 34 18.02 -15.06 -6.17
C LYS A 34 16.69 -14.50 -5.66
N VAL A 35 15.64 -14.56 -6.48
CA VAL A 35 14.26 -14.30 -6.04
C VAL A 35 14.00 -15.34 -4.97
N LEU A 36 14.09 -14.93 -3.71
CA LEU A 36 13.67 -15.76 -2.60
C LEU A 36 12.16 -15.93 -2.78
N PRO A 37 11.66 -17.16 -2.95
CA PRO A 37 10.23 -17.40 -2.84
C PRO A 37 9.83 -16.89 -1.46
N TYR A 38 8.86 -15.98 -1.41
CA TYR A 38 8.14 -15.65 -0.19
C TYR A 38 7.46 -16.94 0.30
N ASP A 39 8.20 -17.71 1.09
CA ASP A 39 7.70 -18.88 1.80
C ASP A 39 6.75 -18.36 2.88
N ALA A 40 5.47 -18.71 2.74
CA ALA A 40 4.43 -18.45 3.73
C ALA A 40 4.63 -19.24 5.04
N SER A 41 5.78 -19.89 5.24
CA SER A 41 6.13 -20.75 6.37
C SER A 41 7.54 -20.47 6.87
N SER A 42 7.87 -19.22 7.20
CA SER A 42 9.11 -18.92 7.95
C SER A 42 8.84 -17.87 9.01
N ALA A 43 8.96 -18.30 10.27
CA ALA A 43 8.89 -17.50 11.48
C ALA A 43 10.15 -16.62 11.67
N ASP A 44 10.57 -15.89 10.63
CA ASP A 44 11.75 -15.03 10.66
C ASP A 44 11.54 -13.71 9.89
N GLY A 45 11.38 -12.63 10.67
CA GLY A 45 11.88 -11.29 10.36
C GLY A 45 11.30 -10.44 9.21
N GLY A 46 10.56 -11.00 8.26
CA GLY A 46 9.97 -10.21 7.16
C GLY A 46 8.66 -9.51 7.57
N PRO A 47 8.39 -8.26 7.15
CA PRO A 47 7.09 -7.64 7.37
C PRO A 47 6.01 -8.49 6.68
N ALA A 48 5.07 -9.02 7.46
CA ALA A 48 3.93 -9.77 6.93
C ALA A 48 3.14 -8.89 5.95
N LEU A 49 2.83 -9.42 4.77
CA LEU A 49 2.04 -8.70 3.77
C LEU A 49 0.65 -8.39 4.36
N THR A 50 0.38 -7.12 4.62
CA THR A 50 -0.92 -6.69 5.13
C THR A 50 -1.95 -6.69 3.99
N GLY A 51 -3.20 -7.05 4.26
CA GLY A 51 -4.26 -7.04 3.24
C GLY A 51 -4.46 -5.68 2.57
N MET A 52 -4.10 -4.60 3.27
CA MET A 52 -4.08 -3.22 2.73
C MET A 52 -2.98 -3.04 1.68
N ASP A 53 -1.82 -3.66 1.85
CA ASP A 53 -0.74 -3.60 0.86
C ASP A 53 -0.99 -4.54 -0.32
N ALA A 54 -1.69 -5.66 -0.10
CA ALA A 54 -2.09 -6.60 -1.15
C ALA A 54 -3.19 -6.05 -2.07
N PHE A 55 -3.91 -5.01 -1.66
CA PHE A 55 -5.10 -4.51 -2.36
C PHE A 55 -4.76 -3.72 -3.63
N THR A 56 -5.45 -4.02 -4.73
CA THR A 56 -5.30 -3.32 -6.01
C THR A 56 -6.62 -3.16 -6.75
N LEU A 57 -6.69 -2.15 -7.63
CA LEU A 57 -7.80 -1.98 -8.55
C LEU A 57 -7.46 -2.59 -9.92
N ALA A 58 -8.44 -3.27 -10.50
CA ALA A 58 -8.43 -3.75 -11.87
C ALA A 58 -9.46 -2.95 -12.68
N TYR A 59 -9.16 -2.64 -13.93
CA TYR A 59 -10.10 -1.95 -14.81
C TYR A 59 -10.33 -2.80 -16.06
N ARG A 60 -11.60 -3.13 -16.33
CA ARG A 60 -12.00 -3.87 -17.52
C ARG A 60 -12.18 -2.87 -18.65
N VAL A 61 -11.44 -3.08 -19.74
CA VAL A 61 -11.49 -2.22 -20.91
C VAL A 61 -11.89 -3.05 -22.11
N ASP A 62 -13.05 -2.72 -22.67
CA ASP A 62 -13.53 -3.32 -23.91
C ASP A 62 -12.80 -2.74 -25.13
N TRP A 63 -12.81 -3.51 -26.21
CA TRP A 63 -12.44 -2.97 -27.51
C TRP A 63 -13.49 -1.92 -27.93
N PRO A 64 -13.11 -0.75 -28.49
CA PRO A 64 -11.81 -0.34 -29.01
C PRO A 64 -10.93 0.44 -28.02
N LEU A 65 -11.42 0.73 -26.82
CA LEU A 65 -10.78 1.64 -25.86
C LEU A 65 -9.40 1.13 -25.40
N ASN A 66 -9.19 -0.19 -25.44
CA ASN A 66 -7.92 -0.85 -25.10
C ASN A 66 -6.73 -0.44 -26.02
N VAL A 67 -7.01 0.16 -27.19
CA VAL A 67 -5.95 0.72 -28.05
C VAL A 67 -5.30 1.94 -27.40
N VAL A 68 -6.08 2.78 -26.73
CA VAL A 68 -5.60 3.97 -26.01
C VAL A 68 -5.21 3.58 -24.59
N LEU A 69 -6.07 2.82 -23.91
CA LEU A 69 -5.86 2.29 -22.56
C LEU A 69 -5.28 0.88 -22.62
N SER A 70 -4.03 0.80 -23.06
CA SER A 70 -3.27 -0.45 -23.10
C SER A 70 -3.08 -1.09 -21.73
N LYS A 71 -2.77 -2.39 -21.70
CA LYS A 71 -2.37 -3.09 -20.46
C LYS A 71 -1.18 -2.42 -19.76
N ALA A 72 -0.21 -1.88 -20.52
CA ALA A 72 0.96 -1.21 -19.97
C ALA A 72 0.61 0.11 -19.26
N THR A 73 -0.32 0.89 -19.81
CA THR A 73 -0.79 2.12 -19.15
C THR A 73 -1.63 1.79 -17.92
N LEU A 74 -2.48 0.75 -17.97
CA LEU A 74 -3.24 0.27 -16.81
C LEU A 74 -2.32 -0.21 -15.67
N THR A 75 -1.22 -0.91 -15.94
CA THR A 75 -0.24 -1.29 -14.91
C THR A 75 0.39 -0.07 -14.24
N LYS A 76 0.73 0.98 -15.01
CA LYS A 76 1.25 2.23 -14.43
C LYS A 76 0.23 2.89 -13.50
N TYR A 77 -1.03 2.95 -13.91
CA TYR A 77 -2.11 3.46 -13.06
C TYR A 77 -2.35 2.60 -11.83
N ARG A 78 -2.20 1.27 -11.95
CA ARG A 78 -2.26 0.34 -10.81
C ARG A 78 -1.21 0.70 -9.76
N TRP A 79 0.04 0.89 -10.15
CA TRP A 79 1.12 1.25 -9.22
C TRP A 79 0.88 2.60 -8.56
N LEU A 80 0.44 3.59 -9.33
CA LEU A 80 0.08 4.90 -8.80
C LEU A 80 -1.04 4.81 -7.76
N PHE A 81 -2.09 4.04 -8.07
CA PHE A 81 -3.18 3.80 -7.14
C PHE A 81 -2.68 3.16 -5.84
N ARG A 82 -1.89 2.08 -5.93
CA ARG A 82 -1.36 1.39 -4.75
C ARG A 82 -0.56 2.34 -3.85
N HIS A 83 0.30 3.16 -4.45
CA HIS A 83 1.09 4.13 -3.71
C HIS A 83 0.22 5.17 -2.97
N LEU A 84 -0.74 5.77 -3.67
CA LEU A 84 -1.68 6.72 -3.07
C LEU A 84 -2.57 6.07 -2.02
N PHE A 85 -2.97 4.81 -2.23
CA PHE A 85 -3.79 4.05 -1.31
C PHE A 85 -3.06 3.81 0.01
N THR A 86 -1.79 3.38 -0.02
CA THR A 86 -0.97 3.23 1.18
C THR A 86 -0.83 4.56 1.93
N TYR A 87 -0.59 5.67 1.21
CA TYR A 87 -0.54 7.00 1.84
C TYR A 87 -1.85 7.34 2.56
N LYS A 88 -2.99 7.10 1.92
CA LYS A 88 -4.32 7.32 2.52
C LYS A 88 -4.60 6.40 3.70
N CYS A 89 -4.09 5.18 3.69
CA CYS A 89 -4.20 4.27 4.83
C CYS A 89 -3.44 4.79 6.05
N VAL A 90 -2.18 5.19 5.85
CA VAL A 90 -1.34 5.76 6.92
C VAL A 90 -1.93 7.06 7.46
N GLU A 91 -2.46 7.93 6.59
CA GLU A 91 -3.16 9.15 7.01
C GLU A 91 -4.34 8.83 7.94
N ARG A 92 -5.17 7.84 7.60
CA ARG A 92 -6.30 7.41 8.42
C ARG A 92 -5.86 6.83 9.76
N GLU A 93 -4.78 6.06 9.78
CA GLU A 93 -4.20 5.53 11.02
C GLU A 93 -3.69 6.66 11.94
N LEU A 94 -2.98 7.64 11.38
CA LEU A 94 -2.52 8.82 12.12
C LEU A 94 -3.70 9.63 12.69
N CYS A 95 -4.74 9.86 11.89
CA CYS A 95 -5.97 10.53 12.34
C CYS A 95 -6.69 9.74 13.43
N SER A 96 -6.83 8.42 13.28
CA SER A 96 -7.44 7.55 14.30
C SER A 96 -6.65 7.61 15.62
N ALA A 97 -5.32 7.49 15.52
CA ALA A 97 -4.43 7.56 16.66
C ALA A 97 -4.53 8.94 17.35
N TRP A 98 -4.70 10.02 16.59
CA TRP A 98 -4.96 11.36 17.13
C TRP A 98 -6.30 11.48 17.86
N MET A 99 -7.38 10.93 17.30
CA MET A 99 -8.70 10.95 17.95
C MET A 99 -8.70 10.19 19.28
N MET A 100 -8.12 8.97 19.29
CA MET A 100 -7.96 8.17 20.51
C MET A 100 -7.18 8.94 21.58
N HIS A 101 -6.19 9.71 21.15
CA HIS A 101 -5.38 10.52 22.03
C HIS A 101 -6.15 11.70 22.65
N GLN A 102 -6.92 12.44 21.84
CA GLN A 102 -7.78 13.51 22.37
C GLN A 102 -8.80 12.96 23.38
N GLY A 103 -9.33 11.76 23.12
CA GLY A 103 -10.19 11.04 24.08
C GLY A 103 -9.47 10.73 25.40
N ALA A 104 -8.26 10.17 25.35
CA ALA A 104 -7.48 9.86 26.56
C ALA A 104 -7.14 11.11 27.40
N LYS A 105 -6.87 12.25 26.74
CA LYS A 105 -6.65 13.53 27.41
C LYS A 105 -7.91 14.03 28.12
N ALA A 106 -9.10 13.84 27.53
CA ALA A 106 -10.37 14.21 28.15
C ALA A 106 -10.68 13.38 29.41
N HIS A 107 -10.22 12.14 29.47
CA HIS A 107 -10.41 11.24 30.62
C HIS A 107 -9.30 11.34 31.70
N GLY A 108 -8.45 12.36 31.66
CA GLY A 108 -7.45 12.63 32.70
C GLY A 108 -6.25 11.68 32.69
N ALA A 109 -6.00 10.96 31.59
CA ALA A 109 -4.85 10.07 31.48
C ALA A 109 -3.52 10.85 31.63
N GLN A 110 -2.57 10.27 32.37
CA GLN A 110 -1.34 10.95 32.77
C GLN A 110 -0.50 11.37 31.57
N TYR A 111 -0.37 12.68 31.37
CA TYR A 111 0.41 13.34 30.31
C TYR A 111 1.88 12.85 30.20
N LYS A 112 2.46 12.35 31.30
CA LYS A 112 3.85 11.87 31.33
C LYS A 112 4.06 10.58 30.56
N VAL A 113 3.10 9.67 30.56
CA VAL A 113 3.21 8.36 29.88
C VAL A 113 3.16 8.53 28.36
N PHE A 114 2.41 9.52 27.88
CA PHE A 114 2.21 9.76 26.46
C PHE A 114 3.18 10.81 25.86
N MET A 115 4.04 11.46 26.66
CA MET A 115 4.95 12.56 26.20
C MET A 115 5.82 12.19 25.00
N VAL A 116 6.36 10.97 24.98
CA VAL A 116 7.20 10.49 23.88
C VAL A 116 6.35 10.25 22.63
N ASP A 117 5.16 9.68 22.78
CA ASP A 117 4.19 9.51 21.68
C ASP A 117 3.73 10.85 21.10
N PHE A 118 3.54 11.88 21.93
CA PHE A 118 3.23 13.24 21.48
C PHE A 118 4.35 13.81 20.59
N ALA A 119 5.60 13.64 20.99
CA ALA A 119 6.75 14.21 20.30
C ALA A 119 7.02 13.50 18.96
N LEU A 120 6.86 12.17 18.91
CA LEU A 120 7.02 11.37 17.70
C LEU A 120 5.92 11.68 16.68
N ARG A 121 4.65 11.71 17.10
CA ARG A 121 3.52 11.98 16.18
C ARG A 121 3.49 13.39 15.62
N ARG A 122 4.02 14.39 16.34
CA ARG A 122 4.12 15.76 15.80
C ARG A 122 5.15 15.88 14.68
N ARG A 123 6.12 14.96 14.62
CA ARG A 123 7.20 14.94 13.63
C ARG A 123 6.90 14.07 12.42
N MET A 124 5.98 13.11 12.55
CA MET A 124 5.43 12.32 11.45
C MET A 124 4.34 13.09 10.72
#